data_AF-A0A7W9MJW2-F1
#
_entry.id   AF-A0A7W9MJW2-F1
#
_cell.length_a   1.000
_cell.length_b   1.000
_cell.length_c   1.000
_cell.angle_alpha   90.00
_cell.angle_beta   90.00
_cell.angle_gamma   90.00
#
_symmetry.space_group_name_H-M   'P 1'
#
loop_
_entity.id
_entity.type
_entity.pdbx_description
1 polymer ?
#
loop_
_entity_poly.entity_id
_entity_poly.type
_entity_poly.pdbx_seq_one_letter_code
_entity_poly.pdbx_strand_id
1 'polypeptide(L)'
;MRTVRLENFTYKVTDDPLKVIGDFVSCALSLENIYKRPPVEDFAERFSPEGDGMNIPDFFVAYRAEQPDDIPPELDEHTAEELGRTEIWVLSRLEYGKTPDSALIEGHELRHLLDEALTQRAARTAP
;
A
#
# COMPACT_ATOMS: atom_id res chain seq x y z
N MET A 1 3.81 -5.93 -13.53
CA MET A 1 3.75 -6.34 -12.12
C MET A 1 5.04 -5.94 -11.45
N ARG A 2 4.93 -5.06 -10.46
CA ARG A 2 6.02 -4.58 -9.62
C ARG A 2 6.51 -5.72 -8.72
N THR A 3 7.73 -5.58 -8.21
CA THR A 3 8.34 -6.54 -7.28
C THR A 3 8.80 -5.82 -6.03
N VAL A 4 8.77 -6.50 -4.89
CA VAL A 4 9.22 -5.94 -3.62
C VAL A 4 10.51 -6.61 -3.12
N ARG A 5 11.45 -5.81 -2.60
CA ARG A 5 12.68 -6.31 -1.99
C ARG A 5 12.98 -5.61 -0.68
N LEU A 6 13.34 -6.38 0.33
CA LEU A 6 13.84 -5.87 1.59
C LEU A 6 15.28 -5.37 1.41
N GLU A 7 15.49 -4.07 1.60
CA GLU A 7 16.81 -3.44 1.62
C GLU A 7 17.04 -2.78 2.99
N ASN A 8 18.01 -3.33 3.73
CA ASN A 8 18.30 -3.01 5.13
C ASN A 8 17.08 -3.25 6.05
N PHE A 9 16.24 -2.22 6.21
CA PHE A 9 15.07 -2.19 7.08
C PHE A 9 13.82 -1.62 6.38
N THR A 10 13.91 -1.36 5.07
CA THR A 10 12.83 -0.80 4.27
C THR A 10 12.60 -1.66 3.04
N TYR A 11 11.36 -1.68 2.55
CA TYR A 11 11.01 -2.35 1.31
C TYR A 11 11.12 -1.38 0.13
N LYS A 12 11.76 -1.83 -0.93
CA LYS A 12 11.81 -1.16 -2.24
C LYS A 12 10.89 -1.87 -3.20
N VAL A 13 10.14 -1.08 -3.96
CA VAL A 13 9.24 -1.57 -5.00
C VAL A 13 9.76 -1.08 -6.35
N THR A 14 9.78 -1.95 -7.35
CA THR A 14 10.15 -1.55 -8.73
C THR A 14 9.05 -0.68 -9.33
N ASP A 15 9.42 0.28 -10.18
CA ASP A 15 8.48 1.20 -10.84
C ASP A 15 7.63 2.02 -9.84
N ASP A 16 8.28 2.46 -8.76
CA ASP A 16 7.72 3.32 -7.70
C ASP A 16 8.56 4.61 -7.56
N PRO A 17 8.44 5.57 -8.50
CA PRO A 17 9.31 6.74 -8.57
C PRO A 17 9.20 7.66 -7.35
N LEU A 18 8.00 7.76 -6.75
CA LEU A 18 7.73 8.54 -5.56
C LEU A 18 7.99 7.77 -4.25
N LYS A 19 8.31 6.47 -4.36
CA LYS A 19 8.57 5.54 -3.26
C LYS A 19 7.36 5.32 -2.32
N VAL A 20 6.16 5.72 -2.74
CA VAL A 20 4.95 5.69 -1.91
C VAL A 20 4.56 4.25 -1.60
N ILE A 21 4.64 3.35 -2.60
CA ILE A 21 4.26 1.94 -2.45
C ILE A 21 5.26 1.23 -1.52
N GLY A 22 6.57 1.44 -1.72
CA GLY A 22 7.61 0.87 -0.87
C GLY A 22 7.56 1.37 0.57
N ASP A 23 7.33 2.66 0.77
CA ASP A 23 7.17 3.26 2.10
C ASP A 23 5.90 2.74 2.79
N PHE A 24 4.79 2.61 2.05
CA PHE A 24 3.56 2.02 2.56
C PHE A 24 3.77 0.57 3.03
N VAL A 25 4.39 -0.30 2.20
CA VAL A 25 4.66 -1.70 2.58
C VAL A 25 5.54 -1.78 3.83
N SER A 26 6.55 -0.91 3.90
CA SER A 26 7.43 -0.79 5.08
C SER A 26 6.69 -0.36 6.34
N CYS A 27 5.80 0.62 6.20
CA CYS A 27 4.99 1.15 7.29
C CYS A 27 4.02 0.08 7.79
N ALA A 28 3.23 -0.51 6.89
CA ALA A 28 2.29 -1.58 7.19
C ALA A 28 2.97 -2.70 8.00
N LEU A 29 4.11 -3.22 7.52
CA LEU A 29 4.82 -4.29 8.21
C LEU A 29 5.47 -3.89 9.53
N SER A 30 5.67 -2.60 9.78
CA SER A 30 6.22 -2.09 11.05
C SER A 30 5.13 -1.88 12.11
N LEU A 31 3.85 -1.80 11.70
CA LEU A 31 2.71 -1.55 12.57
C LEU A 31 2.44 -2.66 13.60
N GLU A 32 2.91 -3.88 13.36
CA GLU A 32 2.83 -4.98 14.33
C GLU A 32 3.35 -4.58 15.71
N ASN A 33 4.47 -3.84 15.72
CA ASN A 33 5.12 -3.38 16.92
C ASN A 33 4.27 -2.35 17.69
N ILE A 34 3.33 -1.69 17.02
CA ILE A 34 2.48 -0.62 17.55
C ILE A 34 1.11 -1.16 17.96
N TYR A 35 0.47 -1.97 17.11
CA TYR A 35 -0.91 -2.43 17.30
C TYR A 35 -1.03 -3.85 17.88
N LYS A 36 0.08 -4.59 18.08
CA LYS A 36 0.12 -5.92 18.71
C LYS A 36 -0.81 -6.99 18.07
N ARG A 37 -1.15 -6.84 16.79
CA ARG A 37 -1.91 -7.84 16.00
C ARG A 37 -1.02 -8.47 14.92
N PRO A 38 -1.20 -9.78 14.60
CA PRO A 38 -0.49 -10.43 13.50
C PRO A 38 -0.79 -9.72 12.16
N PRO A 39 0.22 -9.25 11.42
CA PRO A 39 0.02 -8.46 10.21
C PRO A 39 -0.69 -9.21 9.07
N VAL A 40 -0.49 -10.54 9.00
CA VAL A 40 -0.97 -11.39 7.91
C VAL A 40 -2.50 -11.44 7.85
N GLU A 41 -3.14 -11.68 8.99
CA GLU A 41 -4.61 -11.77 9.06
C GLU A 41 -5.25 -10.39 8.88
N ASP A 42 -4.61 -9.35 9.44
CA ASP A 42 -5.10 -7.96 9.36
C ASP A 42 -4.99 -7.40 7.93
N PHE A 43 -3.94 -7.74 7.17
CA PHE A 43 -3.81 -7.25 5.78
C PHE A 43 -4.71 -7.96 4.80
N ALA A 44 -4.90 -9.28 4.94
CA ALA A 44 -5.79 -10.02 4.05
C ALA A 44 -7.23 -9.52 4.16
N GLU A 45 -7.68 -9.16 5.37
CA GLU A 45 -9.00 -8.59 5.61
C GLU A 45 -9.07 -7.13 5.11
N ARG A 46 -8.14 -6.27 5.54
CA ARG A 46 -8.13 -4.83 5.22
C ARG A 46 -7.98 -4.52 3.74
N PHE A 47 -7.21 -5.32 3.02
CA PHE A 47 -6.96 -5.14 1.59
C PHE A 47 -7.68 -6.20 0.74
N SER A 48 -8.72 -6.84 1.31
CA SER A 48 -9.71 -7.56 0.51
C SER A 48 -10.56 -6.56 -0.29
N PRO A 49 -11.27 -6.99 -1.35
CA PRO A 49 -12.14 -6.09 -2.11
C PRO A 49 -13.15 -5.34 -1.24
N GLU A 50 -13.65 -5.95 -0.15
CA GLU A 50 -14.60 -5.33 0.78
C GLU A 50 -13.92 -4.69 2.01
N GLY A 51 -12.59 -4.62 2.00
CA GLY A 51 -11.80 -4.13 3.13
C GLY A 51 -11.71 -2.61 3.17
N ASP A 52 -11.63 -2.07 4.40
CA ASP A 52 -11.58 -0.61 4.64
C ASP A 52 -10.18 0.00 4.42
N GLY A 53 -9.18 -0.81 4.08
CA GLY A 53 -7.80 -0.37 3.91
C GLY A 53 -7.09 -0.01 5.22
N MET A 54 -6.34 1.10 5.20
CA MET A 54 -5.51 1.53 6.31
C MET A 54 -5.48 3.05 6.43
N ASN A 55 -5.65 3.55 7.65
CA ASN A 55 -5.48 4.96 7.97
C ASN A 55 -4.58 5.11 9.20
N ILE A 56 -3.42 5.74 9.01
CA ILE A 56 -2.50 6.17 10.05
C ILE A 56 -2.50 7.70 10.02
N PRO A 57 -3.12 8.34 11.03
CA PRO A 57 -3.20 9.80 11.10
C PRO A 57 -1.83 10.45 10.89
N ASP A 58 -1.80 11.49 10.06
CA ASP A 58 -0.61 12.29 9.73
C ASP A 58 0.56 11.53 9.07
N PHE A 59 0.38 10.26 8.69
CA PHE A 59 1.44 9.44 8.09
C PHE A 59 1.05 8.80 6.76
N PHE A 60 -0.03 8.03 6.75
CA PHE A 60 -0.42 7.25 5.57
C PHE A 60 -1.91 6.98 5.54
N VAL A 61 -2.49 7.01 4.34
CA VAL A 61 -3.81 6.45 4.09
C VAL A 61 -3.74 5.54 2.87
N ALA A 62 -4.48 4.44 2.92
CA ALA A 62 -4.66 3.50 1.83
C ALA A 62 -6.13 3.11 1.78
N TYR A 63 -6.77 3.31 0.64
CA TYR A 63 -8.19 3.07 0.45
C TYR A 63 -8.47 2.56 -0.96
N ARG A 64 -9.59 1.84 -1.12
CA ARG A 64 -10.07 1.42 -2.44
C ARG A 64 -10.74 2.61 -3.11
N ALA A 65 -10.36 2.91 -4.35
CA ALA A 65 -11.10 3.87 -5.16
C ALA A 65 -12.35 3.17 -5.72
N GLU A 66 -13.53 3.69 -5.40
CA GLU A 66 -14.82 3.15 -5.85
C GLU A 66 -15.42 4.01 -6.97
N GLN A 67 -15.04 5.28 -6.99
CA GLN A 67 -15.49 6.28 -7.95
C GLN A 67 -14.28 7.04 -8.51
N PRO A 68 -14.37 7.58 -9.75
CA PRO A 68 -13.33 8.44 -10.32
C PRO A 68 -12.84 9.56 -9.39
N ASP A 69 -13.77 10.17 -8.65
CA ASP A 69 -13.48 11.29 -7.73
C ASP A 69 -12.68 10.86 -6.49
N ASP A 70 -12.54 9.55 -6.24
CA ASP A 70 -11.70 9.01 -5.17
C ASP A 70 -10.20 9.03 -5.56
N ILE A 71 -9.88 9.12 -6.85
CA ILE A 71 -8.50 9.22 -7.32
C ILE A 71 -8.01 10.67 -7.17
N PRO A 72 -6.87 10.90 -6.49
CA PRO A 72 -6.30 12.24 -6.38
C PRO A 72 -6.05 12.86 -7.76
N PRO A 73 -6.36 14.16 -7.96
CA PRO A 73 -6.33 14.80 -9.28
C PRO A 73 -4.93 14.90 -9.89
N GLU A 74 -3.88 14.76 -9.09
CA GLU A 74 -2.49 14.65 -9.57
C GLU A 74 -2.17 13.32 -10.23
N LEU A 75 -3.04 12.31 -10.08
CA LEU A 75 -2.94 10.99 -10.69
C LEU A 75 -3.89 10.93 -11.90
N ASP A 76 -3.31 10.68 -13.07
CA ASP A 76 -3.85 10.82 -14.42
C ASP A 76 -5.34 10.41 -14.61
N GLU A 77 -6.08 11.23 -15.36
CA GLU A 77 -7.49 11.04 -15.75
C GLU A 77 -7.71 9.70 -16.48
N HIS A 78 -6.70 9.19 -17.18
CA HIS A 78 -6.75 7.87 -17.83
C HIS A 78 -7.01 6.72 -16.85
N THR A 79 -6.62 6.86 -15.58
CA THR A 79 -6.80 5.82 -14.57
C THR A 79 -8.24 5.72 -14.07
N ALA A 80 -9.03 6.80 -14.19
CA ALA A 80 -10.45 6.79 -13.85
C ALA A 80 -11.26 5.85 -14.76
N GLU A 81 -10.85 5.67 -16.01
CA GLU A 81 -11.47 4.71 -16.93
C GLU A 81 -11.19 3.24 -16.55
N GLU A 82 -10.09 2.99 -15.82
CA GLU A 82 -9.67 1.66 -15.39
C GLU A 82 -10.40 1.19 -14.11
N LEU A 83 -10.91 2.11 -13.29
CA LEU A 83 -11.71 1.80 -12.09
C LEU A 83 -12.93 0.92 -12.36
N GLY A 84 -13.55 1.06 -13.55
CA GLY A 84 -14.68 0.22 -13.94
C GLY A 84 -14.30 -1.21 -14.33
N ARG A 85 -13.00 -1.51 -14.45
CA ARG A 85 -12.47 -2.78 -14.98
C ARG A 85 -11.63 -3.55 -13.98
N THR A 86 -10.95 -2.87 -13.07
CA THR A 86 -10.07 -3.48 -12.09
C THR A 86 -10.22 -2.82 -10.72
N GLU A 87 -9.85 -3.57 -9.69
CA GLU A 87 -9.79 -3.09 -8.32
C GLU A 87 -8.55 -2.19 -8.17
N ILE A 88 -8.75 -0.89 -7.93
CA ILE A 88 -7.66 0.06 -7.72
C ILE A 88 -7.63 0.50 -6.25
N TRP A 89 -6.42 0.52 -5.70
CA TRP A 89 -6.11 1.09 -4.41
C TRP A 89 -5.29 2.35 -4.57
N VAL A 90 -5.68 3.37 -3.82
CA VAL A 90 -4.91 4.61 -3.67
C VAL A 90 -4.09 4.50 -2.40
N LEU A 91 -2.79 4.73 -2.52
CA LEU A 91 -1.88 4.85 -1.38
C LEU A 91 -1.39 6.30 -1.33
N SER A 92 -1.57 6.98 -0.21
CA SER A 92 -1.11 8.36 -0.04
C SER A 92 -0.26 8.50 1.21
N ARG A 93 0.95 9.03 1.02
CA ARG A 93 1.85 9.45 2.10
C ARG A 93 1.45 10.86 2.53
N LEU A 94 1.08 11.00 3.79
CA LEU A 94 0.60 12.26 4.36
C LEU A 94 1.78 13.03 4.96
N GLU A 95 1.83 14.34 4.69
CA GLU A 95 2.77 15.25 5.35
C GLU A 95 2.05 16.54 5.75
N TYR A 96 2.24 16.98 7.00
CA TYR A 96 1.57 18.18 7.50
C TYR A 96 1.94 19.42 6.68
N GLY A 97 0.93 20.13 6.17
CA GLY A 97 1.09 21.37 5.42
C GLY A 97 1.55 21.20 3.96
N LYS A 98 1.51 19.97 3.42
CA LYS A 98 1.87 19.68 2.03
C LYS A 98 0.80 18.85 1.33
N THR A 99 0.79 18.91 0.01
CA THR A 99 0.03 17.97 -0.82
C THR A 99 0.59 16.56 -0.62
N PRO A 100 -0.25 15.54 -0.35
CA PRO A 100 0.20 14.16 -0.24
C PRO A 100 0.89 13.67 -1.52
N ASP A 101 1.88 12.81 -1.36
CA ASP A 101 2.38 12.01 -2.48
C ASP A 101 1.52 10.75 -2.59
N SER A 102 0.91 10.53 -3.75
CA SER A 102 -0.02 9.43 -3.97
C SER A 102 0.49 8.46 -5.03
N ALA A 103 0.10 7.19 -4.93
CA ALA A 103 0.36 6.16 -5.93
C ALA A 103 -0.84 5.23 -6.09
N LEU A 104 -1.03 4.73 -7.31
CA LEU A 104 -2.07 3.78 -7.66
C LEU A 104 -1.48 2.37 -7.81
N ILE A 105 -2.21 1.40 -7.30
CA ILE A 105 -1.85 -0.01 -7.36
C ILE A 105 -3.11 -0.86 -7.52
N GLU A 106 -3.05 -1.89 -8.36
CA GLU A 106 -4.15 -2.84 -8.47
C GLU A 106 -4.25 -3.68 -7.19
N GLY A 107 -5.46 -4.02 -6.76
CA GLY A 107 -5.66 -4.76 -5.50
C GLY A 107 -4.95 -6.11 -5.48
N HIS A 108 -4.94 -6.83 -6.61
CA HIS A 108 -4.23 -8.10 -6.71
C HIS A 108 -2.71 -7.90 -6.58
N GLU A 109 -2.17 -6.82 -7.15
CA GLU A 109 -0.76 -6.46 -7.07
C GLU A 109 -0.40 -6.03 -5.64
N LEU A 110 -1.22 -5.22 -4.98
CA LEU A 110 -1.04 -4.80 -3.59
C LEU A 110 -0.94 -5.99 -2.65
N ARG A 111 -1.91 -6.93 -2.74
CA ARG A 111 -1.92 -8.14 -1.94
C ARG A 111 -0.68 -9.01 -2.21
N HIS A 112 -0.26 -9.11 -3.47
CA HIS A 112 0.95 -9.84 -3.83
C HIS A 112 2.21 -9.23 -3.20
N LEU A 113 2.39 -7.89 -3.28
CA LEU A 113 3.55 -7.23 -2.67
C LEU A 113 3.56 -7.37 -1.14
N LEU A 114 2.40 -7.31 -0.49
CA LEU A 114 2.30 -7.52 0.95
C LEU A 114 2.70 -8.95 1.34
N ASP A 115 2.24 -9.96 0.59
CA ASP A 115 2.58 -11.37 0.82
C ASP A 115 4.07 -11.66 0.58
N GLU A 116 4.64 -11.13 -0.51
CA GLU A 116 6.08 -11.24 -0.78
C GLU A 116 6.92 -10.59 0.34
N ALA A 117 6.52 -9.41 0.82
CA ALA A 117 7.21 -8.71 1.88
C ALA A 117 7.09 -9.43 3.23
N LEU A 118 5.91 -10.00 3.54
CA LEU A 118 5.71 -10.87 4.71
C LEU A 118 6.64 -12.09 4.67
N THR A 119 6.73 -12.75 3.52
CA THR A 119 7.60 -13.91 3.31
C THR A 119 9.07 -13.56 3.54
N GLN A 120 9.53 -12.43 2.99
CA GLN A 120 10.90 -11.94 3.21
C GLN A 120 11.18 -11.63 4.69
N ARG A 121 10.21 -11.04 5.40
CA ARG A 121 10.33 -10.75 6.84
C ARG A 121 10.44 -12.03 7.68
N ALA A 122 9.60 -13.02 7.39
CA ALA A 122 9.63 -14.31 8.07
C ALA A 122 10.98 -15.00 7.86
N ALA A 123 11.51 -15.01 6.63
CA ALA A 123 12.81 -15.57 6.32
C ALA A 123 13.97 -14.90 7.09
N ARG A 124 13.89 -13.59 7.35
CA ARG A 124 14.90 -12.87 8.16
C ARG A 124 14.82 -13.19 9.65
N THR A 125 13.63 -13.52 10.15
CA THR A 125 13.39 -13.75 11.59
C THR A 125 13.51 -15.24 11.96
N ALA A 126 13.62 -16.12 10.97
CA ALA A 126 13.89 -17.53 11.16
C ALA A 126 15.30 -17.75 11.75
N PRO A 127 15.44 -18.63 12.76
CA PRO A 127 16.70 -18.86 13.48
C PRO A 127 17.80 -19.54 12.65
#